data_AF-A0A356VZN2-F1
#
_entry.id   AF-A0A356VZN2-F1
#
_cell.length_a   1.000
_cell.length_b   1.000
_cell.length_c   1.000
_cell.angle_alpha   90.00
_cell.angle_beta   90.00
_cell.angle_gamma   90.00
#
_symmetry.space_group_name_H-M   'P 1'
#
loop_
_entity.id
_entity.type
_entity.pdbx_description
1 polymer ?
#
loop_
_entity_poly.entity_id
_entity_poly.type
_entity_poly.pdbx_seq_one_letter_code
_entity_poly.pdbx_strand_id
1 'polypeptide(L)'
;LTEQNLRLRDHEKAELSFYSKATTDIEYLFPFGWGELWGIADRTDYDLSRHQQHSGKSLEYFDAETKERYIPYVVEPSLGADRVALAFLVDAYDEEKLSEKDSRIVLHLHPALAPFQCAVLPLSKKLGEKARAIWQRLAKRFSADYDETGSIGKRYRRQDEIGTP
;
A
#
# COMPACT_ATOMS: atom_id res chain seq x y z
N LEU A 1 -1.94 8.03 -4.56
CA LEU A 1 -3.15 8.43 -3.82
C LEU A 1 -3.27 9.94 -3.95
N THR A 2 -4.32 10.39 -4.62
CA THR A 2 -4.62 11.83 -4.71
C THR A 2 -5.33 12.32 -3.46
N GLU A 3 -5.04 13.55 -3.02
CA GLU A 3 -5.65 14.13 -1.80
C GLU A 3 -7.18 14.17 -1.86
N GLN A 4 -7.75 14.38 -3.06
CA GLN A 4 -9.20 14.40 -3.29
C GLN A 4 -9.89 13.06 -2.98
N ASN A 5 -9.16 11.94 -3.05
CA ASN A 5 -9.67 10.61 -2.78
C ASN A 5 -9.44 10.17 -1.33
N LEU A 6 -8.88 11.04 -0.48
CA LEU A 6 -8.60 10.74 0.92
C LEU A 6 -9.37 11.66 1.85
N ARG A 7 -9.83 11.13 2.98
CA ARG A 7 -10.39 11.94 4.07
C ARG A 7 -10.08 11.33 5.43
N LEU A 8 -10.12 12.17 6.45
CA LEU A 8 -10.13 11.74 7.85
C LEU A 8 -11.57 11.74 8.33
N ARG A 9 -12.01 10.66 8.98
CA ARG A 9 -13.34 10.53 9.56
C ARG A 9 -13.24 10.11 11.01
N ASP A 10 -13.66 11.00 11.90
CA ASP A 10 -13.82 10.67 13.31
C ASP A 10 -15.05 9.79 13.51
N HIS A 11 -14.91 8.76 14.34
CA HIS A 11 -16.01 7.87 14.71
C HIS A 11 -17.01 8.61 15.60
N GLU A 12 -18.31 8.37 15.35
CA GLU A 12 -19.32 8.77 16.31
C GLU A 12 -19.25 7.90 17.58
N LYS A 13 -19.77 8.41 18.70
CA LYS A 13 -19.76 7.67 19.97
C LYS A 13 -20.39 6.28 19.90
N ALA A 14 -21.38 6.09 19.03
CA ALA A 14 -22.06 4.80 18.85
C ALA A 14 -21.25 3.80 17.99
N GLU A 15 -20.28 4.28 17.23
CA GLU A 15 -19.41 3.46 16.36
C GLU A 15 -18.13 3.04 17.07
N LEU A 16 -17.72 3.78 18.11
CA LEU A 16 -16.53 3.48 18.89
C LEU A 16 -16.57 2.06 19.44
N SER A 17 -15.49 1.33 19.22
CA SER A 17 -15.19 0.12 19.97
C SER A 17 -15.26 0.41 21.46
N PHE A 18 -15.82 -0.51 22.24
CA PHE A 18 -16.09 -0.29 23.67
C PHE A 18 -14.84 0.02 24.52
N TYR A 19 -13.64 -0.31 24.00
CA TYR A 19 -12.34 -0.06 24.62
C TYR A 19 -11.66 1.21 24.08
N SER A 20 -12.22 1.85 23.06
CA SER A 20 -11.65 3.05 22.45
C SER A 20 -12.29 4.30 23.04
N LYS A 21 -11.45 5.27 23.41
CA LYS A 21 -11.88 6.61 23.80
C LYS A 21 -12.17 7.49 22.58
N ALA A 22 -11.38 7.33 21.53
CA ALA A 22 -11.55 8.03 20.25
C ALA A 22 -10.96 7.18 19.12
N THR A 23 -11.47 7.33 17.91
CA THR A 23 -10.93 6.68 16.71
C THR A 23 -11.15 7.57 15.50
N THR A 24 -10.10 7.75 14.71
CA THR A 24 -10.13 8.46 13.43
C THR A 24 -9.70 7.50 12.32
N ASP A 25 -10.54 7.34 11.31
CA ASP A 25 -10.20 6.55 10.13
C ASP A 25 -9.63 7.45 9.05
N ILE A 26 -8.55 7.00 8.41
CA ILE A 26 -8.13 7.46 7.09
C ILE A 26 -8.91 6.64 6.08
N GLU A 27 -9.83 7.28 5.38
CA GLU A 27 -10.68 6.64 4.38
C GLU A 27 -10.25 7.02 2.97
N TYR A 28 -10.48 6.09 2.04
CA TYR A 28 -10.27 6.27 0.61
C TYR A 28 -11.58 6.14 -0.17
N LEU A 29 -11.74 6.97 -1.20
CA LEU A 29 -12.88 6.92 -2.11
C LEU A 29 -12.63 5.88 -3.21
N PHE A 30 -13.10 4.66 -2.98
CA PHE A 30 -13.11 3.61 -4.00
C PHE A 30 -14.21 3.87 -5.05
N PRO A 31 -14.17 3.17 -6.21
CA PRO A 31 -15.24 3.28 -7.22
C PRO A 31 -16.62 2.83 -6.70
N PHE A 32 -16.64 2.08 -5.60
CA PHE A 32 -17.84 1.62 -4.91
C PHE A 32 -18.16 2.42 -3.62
N GLY A 33 -17.46 3.52 -3.36
CA GLY A 33 -17.72 4.42 -2.23
C GLY A 33 -16.56 4.54 -1.24
N TRP A 34 -16.79 5.29 -0.16
CA TRP A 34 -15.82 5.48 0.90
C TRP A 34 -15.58 4.20 1.69
N GLY A 35 -14.32 3.87 1.94
CA GLY A 35 -13.92 2.76 2.78
C GLY A 35 -12.68 3.09 3.61
N GLU A 36 -12.59 2.53 4.81
CA GLU A 36 -11.45 2.70 5.70
C GLU A 36 -10.19 1.99 5.17
N LEU A 37 -9.06 2.69 5.20
CA LEU A 37 -7.73 2.14 4.92
C LEU A 37 -6.94 1.92 6.21
N TRP A 38 -7.04 2.89 7.12
CA TRP A 38 -6.23 2.97 8.32
C TRP A 38 -7.03 3.57 9.48
N GLY A 39 -7.33 2.79 10.51
CA GLY A 39 -7.89 3.28 11.77
C GLY A 39 -6.81 3.69 12.77
N ILE A 40 -6.95 4.86 13.40
CA ILE A 40 -6.09 5.32 14.49
C ILE A 40 -6.93 5.43 15.75
N ALA A 41 -6.74 4.52 16.70
CA ALA A 41 -7.55 4.41 17.91
C ALA A 41 -6.77 4.77 19.18
N ASP A 42 -7.33 5.65 20.01
CA ASP A 42 -6.91 5.84 21.41
C ASP A 42 -7.65 4.83 22.28
N ARG A 43 -6.94 3.81 22.76
CA ARG A 43 -7.46 2.67 23.55
C ARG A 43 -7.17 2.82 25.04
N THR A 44 -6.67 3.98 25.45
CA THR A 44 -6.22 4.28 26.82
C THR A 44 -5.37 3.14 27.39
N ASP A 45 -5.53 2.81 28.66
CA ASP A 45 -4.86 1.70 29.35
C ASP A 45 -5.63 0.37 29.25
N TYR A 46 -6.70 0.27 28.45
CA TYR A 46 -7.61 -0.89 28.48
C TYR A 46 -6.85 -2.21 28.24
N ASP A 47 -6.03 -2.27 27.19
CA ASP A 47 -5.36 -3.50 26.76
C ASP A 47 -4.41 -4.05 27.81
N LEU A 48 -3.50 -3.20 28.29
CA LEU A 48 -2.50 -3.58 29.27
C LEU A 48 -3.15 -3.87 30.62
N SER A 49 -4.19 -3.14 31.01
CA SER A 49 -4.95 -3.41 32.23
C SER A 49 -5.58 -4.80 32.21
N ARG A 50 -6.20 -5.19 31.08
CA ARG A 50 -6.79 -6.53 30.93
C ARG A 50 -5.72 -7.60 30.91
N HIS A 51 -4.60 -7.41 30.20
CA HIS A 51 -3.50 -8.39 30.21
C HIS A 51 -2.87 -8.55 31.60
N GLN A 52 -2.67 -7.46 32.35
CA GLN A 52 -2.16 -7.52 33.72
C GLN A 52 -3.11 -8.32 34.63
N GLN A 53 -4.42 -8.05 34.57
CA GLN A 53 -5.43 -8.75 35.37
C GLN A 53 -5.42 -10.27 35.14
N HIS A 54 -5.33 -10.72 33.88
CA HIS A 54 -5.43 -12.14 33.55
C HIS A 54 -4.10 -12.89 33.66
N SER A 55 -2.96 -12.20 33.46
CA SER A 55 -1.64 -12.81 33.56
C SER A 55 -1.07 -12.80 34.99
N GLY A 56 -1.56 -11.91 35.86
CA GLY A 56 -1.00 -11.66 37.19
C GLY A 56 0.40 -11.03 37.17
N LYS A 57 0.88 -10.58 36.00
CA LYS A 57 2.17 -9.89 35.84
C LYS A 57 1.93 -8.40 35.72
N SER A 58 2.70 -7.62 36.47
CA SER A 58 2.64 -6.15 36.39
C SER A 58 3.12 -5.69 35.01
N LEU A 59 2.32 -4.84 34.37
CA LEU A 59 2.60 -4.13 33.12
C LEU A 59 2.68 -2.61 33.36
N GLU A 60 2.84 -2.19 34.61
CA GLU A 60 3.05 -0.80 34.97
C GLU A 60 4.46 -0.32 34.57
N TYR A 61 4.52 0.87 34.00
CA TYR A 61 5.74 1.60 33.77
C TYR A 61 6.05 2.49 34.98
N PHE A 62 7.31 2.54 35.41
CA PHE A 62 7.78 3.49 36.41
C PHE A 62 8.45 4.67 35.72
N ASP A 63 7.89 5.85 35.93
CA ASP A 63 8.44 7.10 35.42
C ASP A 63 9.45 7.68 36.41
N ALA A 64 10.69 7.84 35.96
CA ALA A 64 11.79 8.30 36.79
C ALA A 64 11.71 9.80 37.14
N GLU A 65 10.98 10.60 36.37
CA GLU A 65 10.82 12.04 36.59
C GLU A 65 9.72 12.30 37.62
N THR A 66 8.54 11.72 37.39
CA THR A 66 7.37 11.89 38.27
C THR A 66 7.42 10.99 39.51
N LYS A 67 8.23 9.92 39.46
CA LYS A 67 8.30 8.86 40.49
C LYS A 67 6.99 8.07 40.65
N GLU A 68 6.12 8.11 39.64
CA GLU A 68 4.84 7.39 39.65
C GLU A 68 4.91 6.09 38.86
N ARG A 69 4.01 5.15 39.19
CA ARG A 69 3.76 3.95 38.40
C ARG A 69 2.39 4.07 37.76
N TYR A 70 2.30 3.80 36.46
CA TYR A 70 1.03 3.81 35.74
C TYR A 70 1.03 2.77 34.63
N ILE A 71 -0.16 2.43 34.15
CA ILE A 71 -0.32 1.61 32.96
C ILE A 71 -0.29 2.54 31.73
N PRO A 72 0.66 2.39 30.81
CA PRO A 72 0.76 3.24 29.63
C PRO A 72 -0.50 3.18 28.77
N TYR A 73 -0.83 4.31 28.15
CA TYR A 73 -1.91 4.36 27.17
C TYR A 73 -1.43 3.81 25.83
N VAL A 74 -2.35 3.15 25.12
CA VAL A 74 -2.12 2.56 23.80
C VAL A 74 -2.84 3.40 22.76
N VAL A 75 -2.05 3.95 21.82
CA VAL A 75 -2.56 4.50 20.57
C VAL A 75 -2.24 3.48 19.48
N GLU A 76 -3.27 2.94 18.85
CA GLU A 76 -3.15 1.89 17.86
C GLU A 76 -3.40 2.44 16.45
N PRO A 77 -2.35 2.56 15.62
CA PRO A 77 -2.50 2.65 14.17
C PRO A 77 -2.68 1.24 13.58
N SER A 78 -3.86 0.97 13.00
CA SER A 78 -4.19 -0.30 12.34
C SER A 78 -4.45 -0.10 10.85
N LEU A 79 -3.62 -0.70 10.00
CA LEU A 79 -3.64 -0.53 8.53
C LEU A 79 -4.08 -1.81 7.83
N GLY A 80 -5.09 -1.72 6.95
CA GLY A 80 -5.50 -2.82 6.09
C GLY A 80 -4.61 -2.94 4.85
N ALA A 81 -3.57 -3.79 4.89
CA ALA A 81 -2.62 -3.94 3.78
C ALA A 81 -3.28 -4.24 2.42
N ASP A 82 -4.26 -5.15 2.40
CA ASP A 82 -5.01 -5.51 1.18
C ASP A 82 -5.82 -4.33 0.63
N ARG A 83 -6.44 -3.54 1.51
CA ARG A 83 -7.23 -2.37 1.10
C ARG A 83 -6.34 -1.27 0.54
N VAL A 84 -5.18 -1.05 1.15
CA VAL A 84 -4.18 -0.11 0.66
C VAL A 84 -3.64 -0.54 -0.70
N ALA A 85 -3.36 -1.82 -0.89
CA ALA A 85 -2.94 -2.36 -2.17
C ALA A 85 -4.01 -2.13 -3.25
N LEU A 86 -5.29 -2.40 -2.94
CA LEU A 86 -6.39 -2.10 -3.85
C LEU A 86 -6.50 -0.61 -4.15
N ALA A 87 -6.36 0.27 -3.15
CA ALA A 87 -6.41 1.71 -3.34
C ALA A 87 -5.28 2.19 -4.28
N PHE A 88 -4.08 1.65 -4.17
CA PHE A 88 -2.99 1.96 -5.10
C PHE A 88 -3.31 1.53 -6.53
N LEU A 89 -3.89 0.35 -6.72
CA LEU A 89 -4.29 -0.13 -8.06
C LEU A 89 -5.39 0.74 -8.67
N VAL A 90 -6.41 1.09 -7.88
CA VAL A 90 -7.51 1.96 -8.33
C VAL A 90 -6.99 3.34 -8.69
N ASP A 91 -6.18 3.96 -7.84
CA ASP A 91 -5.68 5.33 -8.06
C ASP A 91 -4.70 5.42 -9.23
N ALA A 92 -3.98 4.33 -9.52
CA ALA A 92 -3.04 4.25 -10.63
C ALA A 92 -3.71 3.86 -11.97
N TYR A 93 -4.92 3.31 -11.94
CA TYR A 93 -5.60 2.79 -13.13
C TYR A 93 -6.04 3.90 -14.08
N ASP A 94 -5.62 3.80 -15.34
CA ASP A 94 -6.01 4.74 -16.39
C ASP A 94 -6.24 4.02 -17.73
N GLU A 95 -7.27 4.46 -18.44
CA GLU A 95 -7.61 4.03 -19.80
C GLU A 95 -7.33 5.18 -20.78
N GLU A 96 -6.08 5.24 -21.27
CA GLU A 96 -5.65 6.30 -22.17
C GLU A 96 -6.12 6.05 -23.61
N LYS A 97 -6.83 7.01 -24.20
CA LYS A 97 -7.11 7.04 -25.64
C LYS A 97 -5.91 7.57 -26.41
N LEU A 98 -5.31 6.74 -27.25
CA LEU A 98 -4.17 7.10 -28.09
C LEU A 98 -4.59 7.61 -29.47
N SER A 99 -5.76 7.17 -29.97
CA SER A 99 -6.39 7.68 -31.18
C SER A 99 -7.90 7.37 -31.15
N GLU A 100 -8.65 7.75 -32.20
CA GLU A 100 -10.09 7.42 -32.29
C GLU A 100 -10.40 5.91 -32.23
N LYS A 101 -9.42 5.05 -32.55
CA LYS A 101 -9.59 3.59 -32.64
C LYS A 101 -8.58 2.80 -31.79
N ASP A 102 -7.81 3.47 -30.94
CA ASP A 102 -6.77 2.82 -30.13
C ASP A 102 -6.76 3.38 -28.71
N SER A 103 -6.74 2.49 -27.73
CA SER A 103 -6.61 2.80 -26.31
C SER A 103 -5.63 1.83 -25.64
N ARG A 104 -5.00 2.25 -24.54
CA ARG A 104 -4.26 1.38 -23.64
C ARG A 104 -4.82 1.47 -22.24
N ILE A 105 -4.67 0.38 -21.51
CA ILE A 105 -4.70 0.39 -20.05
C ILE A 105 -3.26 0.63 -19.59
N VAL A 106 -3.10 1.52 -18.62
CA VAL A 106 -1.83 1.78 -17.95
C VAL A 106 -2.06 1.89 -16.46
N LEU A 107 -1.13 1.33 -15.67
CA LEU A 107 -1.09 1.56 -14.24
C LEU A 107 0.02 2.57 -13.93
N HIS A 108 -0.33 3.80 -13.58
CA HIS A 108 0.59 4.86 -13.16
C HIS A 108 1.11 4.64 -11.73
N LEU A 109 1.64 3.46 -11.45
CA LEU A 109 2.21 3.13 -10.14
C LEU A 109 3.45 3.99 -9.87
N HIS A 110 3.58 4.46 -8.64
CA HIS A 110 4.84 5.05 -8.21
C HIS A 110 5.98 4.01 -8.33
N PRO A 111 7.20 4.36 -8.79
CA PRO A 111 8.27 3.38 -9.02
C PRO A 111 8.66 2.50 -7.82
N ALA A 112 8.38 2.98 -6.60
CA ALA A 112 8.59 2.23 -5.36
C ALA A 112 7.52 1.16 -5.08
N LEU A 113 6.37 1.24 -5.75
CA LEU A 113 5.23 0.31 -5.63
C LEU A 113 5.13 -0.64 -6.83
N ALA A 114 5.79 -0.33 -7.94
CA ALA A 114 5.73 -1.12 -9.16
C ALA A 114 6.28 -2.55 -8.92
N PRO A 115 5.57 -3.61 -9.39
CA PRO A 115 6.04 -4.99 -9.26
C PRO A 115 7.38 -5.24 -9.94
N PHE A 116 7.56 -4.62 -11.11
CA PHE A 116 8.81 -4.58 -11.85
C PHE A 116 9.26 -3.13 -12.00
N GLN A 117 10.54 -2.88 -11.75
CA GLN A 117 11.15 -1.56 -11.81
C GLN A 117 11.72 -1.25 -13.19
N CYS A 118 11.91 -2.28 -14.03
CA CYS A 118 12.33 -2.14 -15.42
C CYS A 118 12.04 -3.42 -16.19
N ALA A 119 11.94 -3.30 -17.52
CA ALA A 119 11.82 -4.43 -18.42
C ALA A 119 12.86 -4.37 -19.55
N VAL A 120 13.44 -5.52 -19.91
CA VAL A 120 14.41 -5.62 -21.00
C VAL A 120 13.76 -6.31 -22.20
N LEU A 121 13.53 -5.52 -23.26
CA LEU A 121 12.72 -5.94 -24.41
C LEU A 121 13.55 -5.87 -25.72
N PRO A 122 14.18 -6.96 -26.19
CA PRO A 122 14.99 -6.93 -27.40
C PRO A 122 14.17 -6.63 -28.67
N LEU A 123 14.62 -5.72 -29.53
CA LEU A 123 13.90 -5.36 -30.76
C LEU A 123 13.69 -6.56 -31.70
N SER A 124 14.64 -7.50 -31.74
CA SER A 124 14.54 -8.74 -32.52
C SER A 124 15.20 -9.92 -31.80
N LYS A 125 14.86 -11.15 -32.20
CA LYS A 125 15.44 -12.38 -31.65
C LYS A 125 16.97 -12.44 -31.77
N LYS A 126 17.55 -11.79 -32.79
CA LYS A 126 19.01 -11.72 -32.99
C LYS A 126 19.73 -10.95 -31.87
N LEU A 127 19.02 -10.09 -31.15
CA LEU A 127 19.55 -9.31 -30.02
C LEU A 127 19.29 -9.98 -28.66
N GLY A 128 18.60 -11.13 -28.63
CA GLY A 128 18.15 -11.78 -27.40
C GLY A 128 19.29 -12.12 -26.44
N GLU A 129 20.42 -12.62 -26.95
CA GLU A 129 21.57 -12.96 -26.10
C GLU A 129 22.14 -11.75 -25.36
N LYS A 130 22.35 -10.63 -26.07
CA LYS A 130 22.83 -9.37 -25.48
C LYS A 130 21.81 -8.79 -24.50
N ALA A 131 20.54 -8.82 -24.85
CA ALA A 131 19.46 -8.34 -23.99
C ALA A 131 19.35 -9.18 -22.71
N ARG A 132 19.46 -10.51 -22.81
CA ARG A 132 19.46 -11.41 -21.65
C ARG A 132 20.64 -11.14 -20.72
N ALA A 133 21.82 -10.85 -21.26
CA ALA A 133 22.98 -10.46 -20.44
C ALA A 133 22.74 -9.14 -19.69
N ILE A 134 22.06 -8.16 -20.30
CA ILE A 134 21.66 -6.91 -19.63
C ILE A 134 20.66 -7.19 -18.51
N TRP A 135 19.59 -7.95 -18.81
CA TRP A 135 18.59 -8.36 -17.83
C TRP A 135 19.22 -9.07 -16.63
N GLN A 136 20.11 -10.03 -16.86
CA GLN A 136 20.83 -10.73 -15.79
C GLN A 136 21.65 -9.81 -14.88
N ARG A 137 22.15 -8.68 -15.41
CA ARG A 137 22.87 -7.69 -14.60
C ARG A 137 21.91 -6.83 -13.79
N LEU A 138 20.77 -6.44 -14.36
CA LEU A 138 19.74 -5.63 -13.70
C LEU A 138 18.99 -6.43 -12.63
N ALA A 139 18.64 -7.67 -12.92
CA ALA A 139 17.92 -8.58 -12.01
C ALA A 139 18.66 -8.88 -10.70
N LYS A 140 19.97 -8.57 -10.61
CA LYS A 140 20.75 -8.68 -9.36
C LYS A 140 20.46 -7.56 -8.37
N ARG A 141 19.84 -6.47 -8.81
CA ARG A 141 19.61 -5.24 -8.02
C ARG A 141 18.17 -4.76 -8.06
N PHE A 142 17.43 -5.13 -9.09
CA PHE A 142 16.07 -4.66 -9.35
C PHE A 142 15.16 -5.84 -9.67
N SER A 143 13.88 -5.70 -9.34
CA SER A 143 12.84 -6.56 -9.91
C SER A 143 12.71 -6.22 -11.38
N ALA A 144 13.33 -7.03 -12.25
CA ALA A 144 13.44 -6.75 -13.68
C ALA A 144 12.78 -7.86 -14.50
N ASP A 145 11.96 -7.48 -15.47
CA ASP A 145 11.31 -8.42 -16.39
C ASP A 145 12.09 -8.55 -17.71
N TYR A 146 11.88 -9.66 -18.43
CA TYR A 146 12.44 -9.92 -19.76
C TYR A 146 11.40 -10.55 -20.68
N ASP A 147 11.21 -9.96 -21.86
CA ASP A 147 10.24 -10.48 -22.82
C ASP A 147 10.69 -10.24 -24.28
N GLU A 148 10.72 -11.33 -25.05
CA GLU A 148 11.07 -11.35 -26.47
C GLU A 148 9.93 -11.87 -27.37
N THR A 149 8.75 -12.08 -26.79
CA THR A 149 7.59 -12.66 -27.47
C THR A 149 6.74 -11.58 -28.14
N GLY A 150 6.30 -11.84 -29.38
CA GLY A 150 5.46 -10.91 -30.12
C GLY A 150 6.14 -9.62 -30.59
N SER A 151 5.35 -8.72 -31.16
CA SER A 151 5.83 -7.40 -31.62
C SER A 151 6.28 -6.53 -30.44
N ILE A 152 7.22 -5.62 -30.67
CA ILE A 152 7.70 -4.69 -29.63
C ILE A 152 6.56 -3.85 -29.00
N GLY A 153 5.59 -3.40 -29.81
CA GLY A 153 4.43 -2.65 -29.30
C GLY A 153 3.59 -3.44 -28.29
N LYS A 154 3.30 -4.72 -28.57
CA LYS A 154 2.60 -5.61 -27.62
C LYS A 154 3.37 -5.80 -26.31
N ARG A 155 4.70 -5.79 -26.37
CA ARG A 155 5.54 -5.90 -25.18
C ARG A 155 5.49 -4.64 -24.32
N TYR A 156 5.55 -3.46 -24.94
CA TYR A 156 5.31 -2.21 -24.22
C TYR A 156 3.93 -2.17 -23.58
N ARG A 157 2.87 -2.56 -24.31
CA ARG A 157 1.50 -2.60 -23.75
C ARG A 157 1.39 -3.50 -22.52
N ARG A 158 2.04 -4.68 -22.51
CA ARG A 158 2.06 -5.56 -21.34
C ARG A 158 2.73 -4.92 -20.12
N GLN A 159 3.78 -4.13 -20.34
CA GLN A 159 4.50 -3.45 -19.26
C GLN A 159 3.73 -2.23 -18.74
N ASP A 160 3.08 -1.48 -19.65
CA ASP A 160 2.13 -0.40 -19.31
C ASP A 160 1.00 -0.95 -18.43
N GLU A 161 0.38 -2.07 -18.82
CA GLU A 161 -0.74 -2.73 -18.13
C GLU A 161 -0.40 -3.17 -16.69
N ILE A 162 0.87 -3.47 -16.40
CA ILE A 162 1.32 -3.88 -15.06
C ILE A 162 2.06 -2.78 -14.31
N GLY A 163 2.13 -1.56 -14.88
CA GLY A 163 2.71 -0.38 -14.26
C GLY A 163 4.21 -0.41 -14.06
N THR A 164 4.94 -0.99 -15.01
CA THR A 164 6.41 -0.93 -15.03
C THR A 164 6.85 0.49 -15.42
N PRO A 165 7.70 1.17 -14.62
CA PRO A 165 8.16 2.54 -14.89
C PRO A 165 9.06 2.69 -16.13
#